data_AF-A0A9Q0YM91-F1
#
_entry.id   AF-A0A9Q0YM91-F1
#
_cell.length_a   1.000
_cell.length_b   1.000
_cell.length_c   1.000
_cell.angle_alpha   90.00
_cell.angle_beta   90.00
_cell.angle_gamma   90.00
#
_symmetry.space_group_name_H-M   'P 1'
#
loop_
_entity.id
_entity.type
_entity.pdbx_description
1 polymer ?
#
loop_
_entity_poly.entity_id
_entity_poly.type
_entity_poly.pdbx_seq_one_letter_code
_entity_poly.pdbx_strand_id
1 'polypeptide(L)'
;MSLSTSFLYIGVALLPLLVSFLTDQYGHSDGLLIFGALMWNCILCGVTLKPTPEGTQFLSSLAIRGEVISNSSFHFWDRYLLFFSSPFRHPKYAVCLTLGVASVYVYSSWAIFLVSFGESIGFSSILSIYLSTFGGIGGILGSWAVFMLFYYDKMNPFNGCFVPLVVNGVSLLASVCTTKFYVTAFLMFISGFSQGFLYATLCGFIPVLLCKYHLQQGVAIAFTLQGVSYQLGGLISGECSLVHKF
;
A
#
# COMPACT_ATOMS: atom_id res chain seq x y z
N MET A 1 13.78 -2.84 -3.94
CA MET A 1 12.40 -2.53 -3.53
C MET A 1 11.62 -1.69 -4.55
N SER A 2 12.22 -0.82 -5.38
CA SER A 2 11.43 0.06 -6.29
C SER A 2 10.67 -0.66 -7.41
N LEU A 3 11.17 -1.81 -7.89
CA LEU A 3 10.55 -2.52 -9.00
C LEU A 3 9.22 -3.19 -8.58
N SER A 4 9.21 -3.86 -7.42
CA SER A 4 7.99 -4.50 -6.89
C SER A 4 6.90 -3.48 -6.55
N THR A 5 7.27 -2.32 -6.01
CA THR A 5 6.30 -1.24 -5.73
C THR A 5 5.76 -0.62 -7.02
N SER A 6 6.56 -0.56 -8.09
CA SER A 6 6.09 -0.09 -9.40
C SER A 6 4.98 -0.97 -9.97
N PHE A 7 5.10 -2.31 -9.83
CA PHE A 7 4.05 -3.24 -10.30
C PHE A 7 2.73 -3.08 -9.57
N LEU A 8 2.74 -2.74 -8.27
CA LEU A 8 1.52 -2.43 -7.53
C LEU A 8 0.73 -1.29 -8.21
N TYR A 9 1.41 -0.20 -8.56
CA TYR A 9 0.80 0.96 -9.19
C TYR A 9 0.46 0.75 -10.67
N ILE A 10 1.18 -0.13 -11.38
CA ILE A 10 0.76 -0.62 -12.69
C ILE A 10 -0.60 -1.34 -12.56
N GLY A 11 -0.76 -2.17 -11.54
CA GLY A 11 -2.05 -2.79 -11.21
C GLY A 11 -3.16 -1.75 -11.03
N VAL A 12 -2.93 -0.73 -10.20
CA VAL A 12 -3.90 0.37 -9.98
C VAL A 12 -4.27 1.08 -11.28
N ALA A 13 -3.30 1.32 -12.16
CA ALA A 13 -3.52 2.04 -13.40
C ALA A 13 -4.28 1.23 -14.45
N LEU A 14 -4.02 -0.08 -14.53
CA LEU A 14 -4.48 -0.95 -15.61
C LEU A 14 -5.67 -1.84 -15.23
N LEU A 15 -5.79 -2.27 -13.97
CA LEU A 15 -6.86 -3.19 -13.55
C LEU A 15 -8.26 -2.61 -13.79
N PRO A 16 -8.56 -1.34 -13.47
CA PRO A 16 -9.88 -0.78 -13.75
C PRO A 16 -10.21 -0.74 -15.25
N LEU A 17 -9.23 -0.43 -16.10
CA LEU A 17 -9.39 -0.45 -17.56
C LEU A 17 -9.63 -1.87 -18.09
N LEU A 18 -8.86 -2.83 -17.58
CA LEU A 18 -9.00 -4.24 -17.96
C LEU A 18 -10.36 -4.80 -17.54
N VAL A 19 -10.78 -4.55 -16.31
CA VAL A 19 -12.08 -5.01 -15.80
C VAL A 19 -13.22 -4.37 -16.59
N SER A 20 -13.18 -3.06 -16.84
CA SER A 20 -14.19 -2.38 -17.67
C SER A 20 -14.28 -2.98 -19.07
N PHE A 21 -13.13 -3.22 -19.71
CA PHE A 21 -13.08 -3.84 -21.03
C PHE A 21 -13.71 -5.25 -21.03
N LEU A 22 -13.37 -6.08 -20.02
CA LEU A 22 -13.92 -7.43 -19.91
C LEU A 22 -15.43 -7.43 -19.66
N THR A 23 -15.93 -6.52 -18.81
CA THR A 23 -17.37 -6.42 -18.53
C THR A 23 -18.16 -5.90 -19.72
N ASP A 24 -17.57 -4.99 -20.52
CA ASP A 24 -18.22 -4.43 -21.71
C ASP A 24 -18.31 -5.46 -22.85
N GLN A 25 -17.29 -6.30 -23.01
CA GLN A 25 -17.24 -7.30 -24.09
C GLN A 25 -17.97 -8.60 -23.78
N TYR A 26 -17.87 -9.08 -22.52
CA TYR A 26 -18.34 -10.41 -22.14
C TYR A 26 -19.52 -10.37 -21.16
N GLY A 27 -19.93 -9.19 -20.70
CA GLY A 27 -20.91 -9.04 -19.63
C GLY A 27 -20.28 -9.18 -18.24
N HIS A 28 -21.04 -8.82 -17.21
CA HIS A 28 -20.52 -8.66 -15.85
C HIS A 28 -20.03 -10.00 -15.24
N SER A 29 -20.83 -11.06 -15.35
CA SER A 29 -20.51 -12.37 -14.77
C SER A 29 -19.30 -13.01 -15.45
N ASP A 30 -19.29 -13.06 -16.79
CA ASP A 30 -18.22 -13.72 -17.54
C ASP A 30 -16.93 -12.89 -17.52
N GLY A 31 -17.03 -11.56 -17.57
CA GLY A 31 -15.88 -10.67 -17.42
C GLY A 31 -15.17 -10.85 -16.07
N LEU A 32 -15.93 -10.98 -14.98
CA LEU A 32 -15.38 -11.28 -13.65
C LEU A 32 -14.80 -12.69 -13.57
N LEU A 33 -15.41 -13.68 -14.23
CA LEU A 33 -14.87 -15.04 -14.30
C LEU A 33 -13.50 -15.07 -15.00
N ILE A 34 -13.38 -14.40 -16.15
CA ILE A 34 -12.12 -14.28 -16.89
C ILE A 34 -11.07 -13.55 -16.04
N PHE A 35 -11.45 -12.46 -15.37
CA PHE A 35 -10.56 -11.74 -14.47
C PHE A 35 -10.06 -12.63 -13.31
N GLY A 36 -10.95 -13.40 -12.70
CA GLY A 36 -10.59 -14.39 -11.67
C GLY A 36 -9.63 -15.46 -12.19
N ALA A 37 -9.85 -15.96 -13.41
CA ALA A 37 -8.94 -16.91 -14.06
C ALA A 37 -7.55 -16.31 -14.31
N LEU A 38 -7.46 -15.03 -14.71
CA LEU A 38 -6.19 -14.32 -14.84
C LEU A 38 -5.46 -14.23 -13.49
N MET A 39 -6.18 -13.87 -12.42
CA MET A 39 -5.62 -13.80 -11.06
C MET A 39 -5.12 -15.15 -10.55
N TRP A 40 -5.69 -16.26 -11.03
CA TRP A 40 -5.22 -17.61 -10.68
C TRP A 40 -3.78 -17.88 -11.13
N ASN A 41 -3.31 -17.22 -12.20
CA ASN A 41 -1.91 -17.31 -12.62
C ASN A 41 -0.95 -16.76 -11.54
N CYS A 42 -1.37 -15.77 -10.74
CA CYS A 42 -0.55 -15.26 -9.65
C CYS A 42 -0.30 -16.32 -8.58
N ILE A 43 -1.29 -17.17 -8.28
CA ILE A 43 -1.15 -18.27 -7.33
C ILE A 43 -0.17 -19.31 -7.87
N LEU A 44 -0.32 -19.70 -9.14
CA LEU A 44 0.58 -20.67 -9.78
C LEU A 44 2.02 -20.14 -9.79
N CYS A 45 2.23 -18.89 -10.19
CA CYS A 45 3.53 -18.24 -10.11
C CYS A 45 4.10 -18.30 -8.69
N GLY A 46 3.30 -17.96 -7.67
CA GLY A 46 3.70 -18.02 -6.26
C GLY A 46 4.14 -19.41 -5.80
N VAL A 47 3.40 -20.46 -6.16
CA VAL A 47 3.70 -21.85 -5.79
C VAL A 47 4.95 -22.37 -6.51
N THR A 48 5.22 -21.90 -7.73
CA THR A 48 6.41 -22.31 -8.50
C THR A 48 7.70 -21.62 -8.06
N LEU A 49 7.63 -20.54 -7.26
CA LEU A 49 8.79 -19.87 -6.73
C LEU A 49 9.49 -20.76 -5.69
N LYS A 50 10.65 -21.29 -6.07
CA LYS A 50 11.51 -22.02 -5.13
C LYS A 50 12.26 -21.03 -4.22
N PRO A 51 12.37 -21.32 -2.92
CA PRO A 51 13.21 -20.51 -2.04
C PRO A 51 14.66 -20.60 -2.51
N THR A 52 15.37 -19.48 -2.49
CA THR A 52 16.80 -19.50 -2.76
C THR A 52 17.53 -20.23 -1.63
N PRO A 53 18.72 -20.83 -1.91
CA PRO A 53 19.54 -21.48 -0.88
C PRO A 53 19.84 -20.54 0.30
N GLU A 54 20.12 -19.27 0.00
CA GLU A 54 20.36 -18.19 0.99
C GLU A 54 19.12 -17.89 1.84
N GLY A 55 17.94 -17.83 1.23
CA GLY A 55 16.68 -17.66 1.95
C GLY A 55 16.36 -18.85 2.86
N THR A 56 16.68 -20.05 2.42
CA THR A 56 16.49 -21.29 3.19
C THR A 56 17.44 -21.37 4.39
N GLN A 57 18.70 -20.95 4.21
CA GLN A 57 19.68 -20.83 5.30
C GLN A 57 19.29 -19.72 6.30
N PHE A 58 18.77 -18.59 5.82
CA PHE A 58 18.25 -17.55 6.70
C PHE A 58 17.06 -18.06 7.52
N LEU A 59 16.04 -18.66 6.90
CA LEU A 59 14.87 -19.20 7.60
C LEU A 59 15.22 -20.30 8.62
N SER A 60 16.12 -21.21 8.27
CA SER A 60 16.60 -22.25 9.20
C SER A 60 17.40 -21.67 10.36
N SER A 61 18.26 -20.67 10.11
CA SER A 61 18.98 -19.97 11.17
C SER A 61 18.03 -19.22 12.13
N LEU A 62 16.88 -18.74 11.64
CA LEU A 62 15.85 -18.10 12.47
C LEU A 62 15.06 -19.11 13.30
N ALA A 63 14.71 -20.27 12.73
CA ALA A 63 13.99 -21.34 13.43
C ALA A 63 14.80 -21.88 14.61
N ILE A 64 16.10 -22.15 14.40
CA ILE A 64 17.03 -22.62 15.44
C ILE A 64 17.20 -21.54 16.53
N ARG A 65 17.18 -20.25 16.16
CA ARG A 65 17.34 -19.15 17.12
C ARG A 65 16.10 -18.94 18.00
N GLY A 66 14.90 -19.22 17.49
CA GLY A 66 13.66 -19.19 18.27
C GLY A 66 13.66 -20.16 19.46
N GLU A 67 14.28 -21.34 19.31
CA GLU A 67 14.41 -22.33 20.38
C GLU A 67 15.44 -21.93 21.44
N VAL A 68 16.60 -21.41 21.05
CA VAL A 68 17.67 -20.97 21.97
C VAL A 68 17.22 -19.80 22.85
N ILE A 69 16.29 -18.99 22.34
CA ILE A 69 15.77 -17.80 23.01
C ILE A 69 14.84 -18.16 24.19
N SER A 70 14.23 -19.34 24.23
CA SER A 70 13.35 -19.73 25.35
C SER A 70 14.01 -19.73 26.74
N ASN A 71 15.35 -19.64 26.82
CA ASN A 71 16.11 -19.90 28.05
C ASN A 71 16.93 -18.74 28.63
N SER A 72 16.89 -17.52 28.06
CA SER A 72 17.60 -16.36 28.63
C SER A 72 16.66 -15.31 29.22
N SER A 73 17.10 -14.65 30.30
CA SER A 73 16.36 -13.71 31.14
C SER A 73 15.69 -12.57 30.35
N PHE A 74 14.43 -12.76 29.98
CA PHE A 74 13.64 -11.75 29.29
C PHE A 74 13.03 -10.71 30.23
N HIS A 75 13.07 -9.45 29.81
CA HIS A 75 12.32 -8.36 30.44
C HIS A 75 10.82 -8.65 30.32
N PHE A 76 10.02 -8.29 31.33
CA PHE A 76 8.57 -8.61 31.43
C PHE A 76 7.77 -8.42 30.12
N TRP A 77 8.02 -7.35 29.36
CA TRP A 77 7.36 -7.06 28.08
C TRP A 77 7.70 -8.03 26.96
N ASP A 78 8.93 -8.57 26.92
CA ASP A 78 9.31 -9.58 25.94
C ASP A 78 8.66 -10.94 26.25
N ARG A 79 8.18 -11.17 27.47
CA ARG A 79 7.52 -12.43 27.86
C ARG A 79 6.02 -12.44 27.55
N TYR A 80 5.37 -11.28 27.61
CA TYR A 80 3.91 -11.14 27.43
C TYR A 80 3.49 -10.48 26.10
N LEU A 81 4.35 -9.67 25.47
CA LEU A 81 4.11 -9.02 24.17
C LEU A 81 5.09 -9.49 23.10
N LEU A 82 5.36 -10.80 23.04
CA LEU A 82 6.28 -11.40 22.05
C LEU A 82 5.97 -10.96 20.61
N PHE A 83 4.69 -10.73 20.28
CA PHE A 83 4.26 -10.30 18.95
C PHE A 83 4.30 -8.78 18.72
N PHE A 84 4.37 -7.94 19.75
CA PHE A 84 4.27 -6.47 19.63
C PHE A 84 5.39 -5.69 20.31
N SER A 85 6.52 -6.29 20.66
CA SER A 85 7.60 -5.57 21.35
C SER A 85 8.32 -4.52 20.48
N SER A 86 8.31 -4.67 19.15
CA SER A 86 9.09 -3.81 18.24
C SER A 86 8.67 -2.34 18.22
N PRO A 87 7.37 -1.94 18.21
CA PRO A 87 6.96 -0.55 18.23
C PRO A 87 7.26 0.13 19.57
N PHE A 88 7.17 -0.60 20.69
CA PHE A 88 7.45 -0.03 22.01
C PHE A 88 8.95 0.21 22.25
N ARG A 89 9.82 -0.60 21.64
CA ARG A 89 11.28 -0.44 21.74
C ARG A 89 11.86 0.58 20.78
N HIS A 90 11.24 0.74 19.62
CA HIS A 90 11.69 1.65 18.57
C HIS A 90 10.62 2.73 18.34
N PRO A 91 10.59 3.81 19.15
CA PRO A 91 9.51 4.80 19.08
C PRO A 91 9.43 5.49 17.71
N LYS A 92 10.57 5.68 17.02
CA LYS A 92 10.59 6.22 15.66
C LYS A 92 9.89 5.29 14.66
N TYR A 93 10.11 3.98 14.80
CA TYR A 93 9.42 2.98 14.01
C TYR A 93 7.91 2.97 14.30
N ALA A 94 7.49 3.08 15.56
CA ALA A 94 6.08 3.17 15.91
C ALA A 94 5.38 4.38 15.25
N VAL A 95 6.01 5.56 15.25
CA VAL A 95 5.45 6.74 14.59
C VAL A 95 5.36 6.52 13.08
N CYS A 96 6.41 6.02 12.44
CA CYS A 96 6.39 5.70 11.00
C CYS A 96 5.33 4.64 10.66
N LEU A 97 5.13 3.65 11.55
CA LEU A 97 4.15 2.59 11.40
C LEU A 97 2.73 3.17 11.45
N THR A 98 2.42 4.04 12.41
CA THR A 98 1.11 4.71 12.50
C THR A 98 0.82 5.58 11.28
N LEU A 99 1.81 6.34 10.80
CA LEU A 99 1.68 7.12 9.55
C LEU A 99 1.44 6.22 8.34
N GLY A 100 2.11 5.06 8.28
CA GLY A 100 1.92 4.05 7.24
C GLY A 100 0.51 3.45 7.26
N VAL A 101 0.01 3.08 8.44
CA VAL A 101 -1.35 2.56 8.64
C VAL A 101 -2.40 3.56 8.17
N ALA A 102 -2.25 4.83 8.55
CA ALA A 102 -3.13 5.91 8.12
C ALA A 102 -3.07 6.11 6.59
N SER A 103 -1.88 6.07 6.00
CA SER A 103 -1.70 6.18 4.56
C SER A 103 -2.34 5.04 3.79
N VAL A 104 -2.15 3.79 4.22
CA VAL A 104 -2.74 2.63 3.55
C VAL A 104 -4.26 2.66 3.65
N TYR A 105 -4.80 3.07 4.81
CA TYR A 105 -6.24 3.31 4.94
C TYR A 105 -6.72 4.33 3.91
N VAL A 106 -6.12 5.53 3.86
CA VAL A 106 -6.50 6.58 2.90
C VAL A 106 -6.35 6.10 1.45
N TYR A 107 -5.28 5.37 1.14
CA TYR A 107 -5.05 4.81 -0.19
C TYR A 107 -6.13 3.79 -0.58
N SER A 108 -6.51 2.89 0.33
CA SER A 108 -7.52 1.88 0.06
C SER A 108 -8.91 2.50 -0.14
N SER A 109 -9.30 3.47 0.69
CA SER A 109 -10.51 4.27 0.48
C SER A 109 -10.46 5.01 -0.85
N TRP A 110 -9.32 5.68 -1.14
CA TRP A 110 -9.14 6.38 -2.40
C TRP A 110 -9.31 5.44 -3.60
N ALA A 111 -8.61 4.30 -3.64
CA ALA A 111 -8.64 3.38 -4.77
C ALA A 111 -10.04 2.79 -5.04
N ILE A 112 -10.81 2.52 -3.97
CA ILE A 112 -12.17 1.97 -4.09
C ILE A 112 -13.16 3.03 -4.58
N PHE A 113 -13.11 4.25 -4.04
CA PHE A 113 -14.11 5.28 -4.35
C PHE A 113 -13.77 6.15 -5.55
N LEU A 114 -12.57 6.04 -6.11
CA LEU A 114 -12.11 6.95 -7.17
C LEU A 114 -13.04 6.98 -8.39
N VAL A 115 -13.49 5.81 -8.85
CA VAL A 115 -14.36 5.70 -10.02
C VAL A 115 -15.75 6.24 -9.70
N SER A 116 -16.34 5.80 -8.58
CA SER A 116 -17.66 6.27 -8.13
C SER A 116 -17.67 7.78 -7.83
N PHE A 117 -16.57 8.32 -7.32
CA PHE A 117 -16.38 9.74 -7.10
C PHE A 117 -16.41 10.53 -8.42
N GLY A 118 -15.68 10.06 -9.44
CA GLY A 118 -15.72 10.67 -10.77
C GLY A 118 -17.13 10.71 -11.37
N GLU A 119 -17.88 9.60 -11.23
CA GLU A 119 -19.27 9.52 -11.69
C GLU A 119 -20.20 10.46 -10.89
N SER A 120 -19.99 10.59 -9.57
CA SER A 120 -20.79 11.48 -8.71
C SER A 120 -20.62 12.97 -9.05
N ILE A 121 -19.44 13.36 -9.56
CA ILE A 121 -19.19 14.72 -10.06
C ILE A 121 -19.81 14.95 -11.45
N GLY A 122 -20.26 13.89 -12.11
CA GLY A 122 -20.88 13.92 -13.44
C GLY A 122 -19.93 13.63 -14.59
N PHE A 123 -18.76 13.03 -14.33
CA PHE A 123 -17.91 12.52 -15.41
C PHE A 123 -18.51 11.26 -16.03
N SER A 124 -18.23 11.04 -17.32
CA SER A 124 -18.57 9.78 -17.96
C SER A 124 -17.77 8.63 -17.33
N SER A 125 -18.34 7.42 -17.30
CA SER A 125 -17.71 6.25 -16.67
C SER A 125 -16.28 6.00 -17.18
N ILE A 126 -16.03 6.22 -18.48
CA ILE A 126 -14.68 6.09 -19.06
C ILE A 126 -13.70 7.14 -18.51
N LEU A 127 -14.13 8.39 -18.32
CA LEU A 127 -13.29 9.43 -17.72
C LEU A 127 -13.01 9.14 -16.25
N SER A 128 -14.00 8.64 -15.52
CA SER A 128 -13.84 8.22 -14.12
C SER A 128 -12.81 7.10 -13.97
N ILE A 129 -12.77 6.15 -14.90
CA ILE A 129 -11.75 5.09 -14.92
C ILE A 129 -10.35 5.67 -15.16
N TYR A 130 -10.20 6.64 -16.07
CA TYR A 130 -8.91 7.29 -16.34
C TYR A 130 -8.33 8.00 -15.11
N LEU A 131 -9.14 8.45 -14.15
CA LEU A 131 -8.64 9.02 -12.90
C LEU A 131 -7.74 8.02 -12.14
N SER A 132 -8.06 6.72 -12.19
CA SER A 132 -7.21 5.66 -11.59
C SER A 132 -5.90 5.50 -12.32
N THR A 133 -5.90 5.64 -13.64
CA THR A 133 -4.69 5.62 -14.45
C THR A 133 -3.77 6.79 -14.07
N PHE A 134 -4.29 8.01 -13.94
CA PHE A 134 -3.50 9.16 -13.50
C PHE A 134 -2.91 8.97 -12.10
N GLY A 135 -3.70 8.44 -11.15
CA GLY A 135 -3.21 8.10 -9.82
C GLY A 135 -2.12 7.02 -9.83
N GLY A 136 -2.31 5.95 -10.61
CA GLY A 136 -1.32 4.89 -10.75
C GLY A 136 -0.01 5.39 -11.36
N ILE A 137 -0.06 6.18 -12.44
CA ILE A 137 1.14 6.80 -13.04
C ILE A 137 1.86 7.68 -12.00
N GLY A 138 1.11 8.49 -11.26
CA GLY A 138 1.64 9.28 -10.14
C GLY A 138 2.40 8.40 -9.16
N GLY A 139 1.81 7.29 -8.71
CA GLY A 139 2.43 6.37 -7.75
C GLY A 139 3.70 5.69 -8.24
N ILE A 140 3.80 5.36 -9.52
CA ILE A 140 5.04 4.86 -10.14
C ILE A 140 6.13 5.92 -10.04
N LEU A 141 5.84 7.16 -10.45
CA LEU A 141 6.79 8.27 -10.42
C LEU A 141 7.20 8.65 -8.99
N GLY A 142 6.26 8.62 -8.04
CA GLY A 142 6.53 8.84 -6.62
C GLY A 142 7.49 7.78 -6.05
N SER A 143 7.28 6.51 -6.42
CA SER A 143 8.17 5.41 -6.02
C SER A 143 9.59 5.60 -6.56
N TRP A 144 9.72 6.07 -7.81
CA TRP A 144 11.02 6.33 -8.44
C TRP A 144 11.71 7.57 -7.84
N ALA A 145 10.96 8.61 -7.49
CA ALA A 145 11.50 9.78 -6.81
C ALA A 145 12.19 9.40 -5.50
N VAL A 146 11.59 8.50 -4.72
CA VAL A 146 12.20 7.96 -3.49
C VAL A 146 13.47 7.20 -3.75
N PHE A 147 13.50 6.35 -4.79
CA PHE A 147 14.71 5.64 -5.18
C PHE A 147 15.86 6.61 -5.46
N MET A 148 15.59 7.71 -6.18
CA MET A 148 16.58 8.76 -6.42
C MET A 148 17.00 9.47 -5.13
N LEU A 149 16.07 9.79 -4.23
CA LEU A 149 16.40 10.45 -2.97
C LEU A 149 17.24 9.59 -2.03
N PHE A 150 17.01 8.27 -2.01
CA PHE A 150 17.87 7.32 -1.30
C PHE A 150 19.26 7.23 -1.94
N TYR A 151 19.34 7.25 -3.27
CA TYR A 151 20.64 7.24 -3.98
C TYR A 151 21.51 8.45 -3.62
N TYR A 152 20.91 9.62 -3.38
CA TYR A 152 21.61 10.85 -3.00
C TYR A 152 21.72 11.07 -1.47
N ASP A 153 21.27 10.12 -0.65
CA ASP A 153 21.27 10.19 0.83
C ASP A 153 20.64 11.47 1.42
N LYS A 154 19.58 11.99 0.77
CA LYS A 154 18.94 13.27 1.15
C LYS A 154 17.70 13.12 2.02
N MET A 155 17.36 11.91 2.47
CA MET A 155 16.01 11.63 2.97
C MET A 155 15.97 11.40 4.48
N ASN A 156 15.19 12.22 5.18
CA ASN A 156 14.83 11.99 6.57
C ASN A 156 13.55 11.11 6.63
N PRO A 157 13.52 10.03 7.43
CA PRO A 157 12.37 9.14 7.54
C PRO A 157 11.05 9.84 7.89
N PHE A 158 11.11 10.82 8.80
CA PHE A 158 9.90 11.53 9.24
C PHE A 158 9.36 12.46 8.16
N ASN A 159 10.23 13.26 7.55
CA ASN A 159 9.82 14.16 6.48
C ASN A 159 9.32 13.38 5.26
N GLY A 160 9.98 12.26 4.94
CA GLY A 160 9.58 11.37 3.86
C GLY A 160 8.23 10.68 4.11
N CYS A 161 7.80 10.53 5.36
CA CYS A 161 6.49 9.97 5.66
C CYS A 161 5.39 11.04 5.83
N PHE A 162 5.69 12.10 6.57
CA PHE A 162 4.70 13.11 6.98
C PHE A 162 4.32 14.04 5.84
N VAL A 163 5.29 14.56 5.07
CA VAL A 163 5.01 15.52 4.00
C VAL A 163 4.11 14.92 2.91
N PRO A 164 4.38 13.73 2.37
CA PRO A 164 3.49 13.12 1.38
C PRO A 164 2.11 12.82 1.94
N LEU A 165 1.99 12.44 3.22
CA LEU A 165 0.69 12.20 3.84
C LEU A 165 -0.17 13.48 3.87
N VAL A 166 0.42 14.61 4.26
CA VAL A 166 -0.26 15.91 4.27
C VAL A 166 -0.61 16.37 2.85
N VAL A 167 0.34 16.27 1.91
CA VAL A 167 0.11 16.62 0.49
C VAL A 167 -1.02 15.77 -0.08
N ASN A 168 -1.07 14.48 0.24
CA ASN A 168 -2.15 13.60 -0.17
C ASN A 168 -3.50 14.03 0.41
N GLY A 169 -3.56 14.32 1.71
CA GLY A 169 -4.79 14.80 2.36
C GLY A 169 -5.31 16.10 1.74
N VAL A 170 -4.43 17.08 1.51
CA VAL A 170 -4.78 18.35 0.86
C VAL A 170 -5.24 18.13 -0.58
N SER A 171 -4.59 17.25 -1.34
CA SER A 171 -4.95 16.95 -2.72
C SER A 171 -6.34 16.32 -2.83
N LEU A 172 -6.67 15.40 -1.92
CA LEU A 172 -7.99 14.78 -1.84
C LEU A 172 -9.07 15.81 -1.44
N LEU A 173 -8.81 16.65 -0.43
CA LEU A 173 -9.73 17.73 -0.05
C LEU A 173 -9.96 18.72 -1.20
N ALA A 174 -8.89 19.12 -1.91
CA ALA A 174 -8.99 20.01 -3.05
C ALA A 174 -9.81 19.39 -4.20
N SER A 175 -9.77 18.07 -4.37
CA SER A 175 -10.48 17.39 -5.46
C SER A 175 -12.00 17.47 -5.33
N VAL A 176 -12.52 17.56 -4.10
CA VAL A 176 -13.95 17.74 -3.83
C VAL A 176 -14.45 19.10 -4.32
N CYS A 177 -13.58 20.11 -4.36
CA CYS A 177 -13.92 21.46 -4.80
C CYS A 177 -13.84 21.65 -6.32
N THR A 178 -13.48 20.60 -7.08
CA THR A 178 -13.20 20.72 -8.52
C THR A 178 -14.22 19.98 -9.36
N THR A 179 -14.77 20.66 -10.36
CA THR A 179 -15.72 20.08 -11.34
C THR A 179 -15.08 19.82 -12.71
N LYS A 180 -13.85 20.30 -12.92
CA LYS A 180 -13.13 20.13 -14.19
C LYS A 180 -12.31 18.85 -14.17
N PHE A 181 -12.47 18.03 -15.20
CA PHE A 181 -11.74 16.75 -15.33
C PHE A 181 -10.23 16.92 -15.21
N TYR A 182 -9.63 17.85 -15.98
CA TYR A 182 -8.17 18.05 -15.98
C TYR A 182 -7.59 18.42 -14.61
N VAL A 183 -8.31 19.24 -13.83
CA VAL A 183 -7.87 19.63 -12.49
C VAL A 183 -7.96 18.44 -11.54
N THR A 184 -9.07 17.69 -11.61
CA THR A 184 -9.28 16.49 -10.81
C THR A 184 -8.23 15.42 -11.13
N ALA A 185 -7.97 15.15 -12.41
CA ALA A 185 -6.96 14.21 -12.87
C ALA A 185 -5.55 14.58 -12.36
N PHE A 186 -5.20 15.87 -12.38
CA PHE A 186 -3.93 16.34 -11.84
C PHE A 186 -3.84 16.18 -10.31
N LEU A 187 -4.92 16.45 -9.57
CA LEU A 187 -4.97 16.21 -8.13
C LEU A 187 -4.87 14.72 -7.79
N MET A 188 -5.50 13.85 -8.59
CA MET A 188 -5.36 12.39 -8.45
C MET A 188 -3.95 11.92 -8.75
N PHE A 189 -3.28 12.53 -9.73
CA PHE A 189 -1.87 12.28 -9.99
C PHE A 189 -0.99 12.68 -8.79
N ILE A 190 -1.20 13.86 -8.17
CA ILE A 190 -0.45 14.28 -6.98
C ILE A 190 -0.71 13.35 -5.79
N SER A 191 -1.97 12.96 -5.60
CA SER A 191 -2.37 11.99 -4.57
C SER A 191 -1.66 10.65 -4.77
N GLY A 192 -1.72 10.12 -5.98
CA GLY A 192 -1.00 8.90 -6.37
C GLY A 192 0.51 9.00 -6.16
N PHE A 193 1.13 10.11 -6.60
CA PHE A 193 2.55 10.40 -6.37
C PHE A 193 2.92 10.38 -4.90
N SER A 194 2.12 11.05 -4.07
CA SER A 194 2.35 11.11 -2.64
C SER A 194 2.24 9.74 -1.97
N GLN A 195 1.29 8.91 -2.39
CA GLN A 195 1.13 7.54 -1.89
C GLN A 195 2.30 6.63 -2.34
N GLY A 196 2.70 6.72 -3.60
CA GLY A 196 3.86 6.00 -4.13
C GLY A 196 5.14 6.34 -3.38
N PHE A 197 5.35 7.63 -3.15
CA PHE A 197 6.47 8.13 -2.36
C PHE A 197 6.42 7.60 -0.93
N LEU A 198 5.28 7.69 -0.26
CA LEU A 198 5.12 7.29 1.13
C LEU A 198 5.38 5.78 1.32
N TYR A 199 4.78 4.97 0.46
CA TYR A 199 4.93 3.51 0.52
C TYR A 199 6.38 3.07 0.27
N ALA A 200 7.04 3.63 -0.75
CA ALA A 200 8.44 3.35 -1.04
C ALA A 200 9.37 3.81 0.10
N THR A 201 9.08 4.96 0.71
CA THR A 201 9.80 5.50 1.86
C THR A 201 9.72 4.55 3.06
N LEU A 202 8.52 4.12 3.41
CA LEU A 202 8.29 3.22 4.55
C LEU A 202 9.00 1.89 4.35
N CYS A 203 8.88 1.30 3.15
CA CYS A 203 9.58 0.09 2.77
C CYS A 203 11.12 0.24 2.89
N GLY A 204 11.67 1.36 2.42
CA GLY A 204 13.11 1.63 2.47
C GLY A 204 13.67 1.86 3.88
N PHE A 205 12.88 2.47 4.79
CA PHE A 205 13.35 2.80 6.14
C PHE A 205 13.12 1.73 7.21
N ILE A 206 12.23 0.76 7.01
CA ILE A 206 12.05 -0.36 7.95
C ILE A 206 13.40 -0.99 8.40
N PRO A 207 14.36 -1.35 7.51
CA PRO A 207 15.63 -1.93 7.93
C PRO A 207 16.55 -0.96 8.66
N VAL A 208 16.34 0.36 8.52
CA VAL A 208 17.13 1.40 9.19
C VAL A 208 16.56 1.75 10.57
N LEU A 209 15.24 1.67 10.72
CA LEU A 209 14.53 2.03 11.96
C LEU A 209 14.50 0.92 13.01
N LEU A 210 14.80 -0.32 12.62
CA LEU A 210 14.77 -1.49 13.48
C LEU A 210 16.17 -2.09 13.64
N CYS A 211 16.48 -2.57 14.84
CA CYS A 211 17.69 -3.36 15.03
C CYS A 211 17.51 -4.78 14.46
N LYS A 212 18.62 -5.45 14.15
CA LYS A 212 18.65 -6.81 13.57
C LYS A 212 17.77 -7.82 14.34
N TYR A 213 17.62 -7.63 15.65
CA TYR A 213 16.80 -8.50 16.51
C TYR A 213 15.30 -8.36 16.29
N HIS A 214 14.80 -7.15 16.03
CA HIS A 214 13.36 -6.88 15.88
C HIS A 214 12.94 -6.67 14.42
N LEU A 215 13.87 -6.81 13.46
CA LEU A 215 13.61 -6.56 12.04
C LEU A 215 12.53 -7.48 11.48
N GLN A 216 12.66 -8.80 11.67
CA GLN A 216 11.67 -9.77 11.15
C GLN A 216 10.28 -9.52 11.74
N GLN A 217 10.22 -9.32 13.06
CA GLN A 217 8.98 -9.01 13.75
C GLN A 217 8.36 -7.70 13.27
N GLY A 218 9.15 -6.63 13.14
CA GLY A 218 8.64 -5.35 12.63
C GLY A 218 8.21 -5.41 11.17
N VAL A 219 8.88 -6.16 10.31
CA VAL A 219 8.41 -6.41 8.94
C VAL A 219 7.05 -7.12 8.95
N ALA A 220 6.91 -8.18 9.76
CA ALA A 220 5.65 -8.93 9.88
C ALA A 220 4.51 -8.05 10.42
N ILE A 221 4.75 -7.26 11.46
CA ILE A 221 3.76 -6.33 12.02
C ILE A 221 3.38 -5.27 10.98
N ALA A 222 4.36 -4.68 10.29
CA ALA A 222 4.10 -3.65 9.28
C ALA A 222 3.16 -4.16 8.18
N PHE A 223 3.46 -5.31 7.58
CA PHE A 223 2.62 -5.86 6.53
C PHE A 223 1.26 -6.39 7.05
N THR A 224 1.22 -6.92 8.28
CA THR A 224 -0.05 -7.34 8.90
C THR A 224 -0.97 -6.14 9.11
N LEU A 225 -0.45 -5.04 9.68
CA LEU A 225 -1.23 -3.83 9.91
C LEU A 225 -1.65 -3.16 8.61
N GLN A 226 -0.82 -3.18 7.57
CA GLN A 226 -1.24 -2.72 6.25
C GLN A 226 -2.40 -3.56 5.70
N GLY A 227 -2.32 -4.89 5.83
CA GLY A 227 -3.42 -5.80 5.45
C GLY A 227 -4.71 -5.46 6.18
N VAL A 228 -4.65 -5.22 7.50
CA VAL A 228 -5.80 -4.77 8.30
C VAL A 228 -6.31 -3.41 7.81
N SER A 229 -5.43 -2.44 7.54
CA SER A 229 -5.81 -1.13 7.01
C SER A 229 -6.55 -1.22 5.68
N TYR A 230 -6.13 -2.11 4.77
CA TYR A 230 -6.84 -2.34 3.50
C TYR A 230 -8.28 -2.81 3.73
N GLN A 231 -8.48 -3.76 4.65
CA GLN A 231 -9.81 -4.27 4.98
C GLN A 231 -10.68 -3.20 5.65
N LEU A 232 -10.10 -2.42 6.58
CA LEU A 232 -10.80 -1.32 7.24
C LEU A 232 -11.21 -0.22 6.26
N GLY A 233 -10.36 0.12 5.29
CA GLY A 233 -10.71 1.08 4.25
C GLY A 233 -11.89 0.62 3.41
N GLY A 234 -11.91 -0.67 3.02
CA GLY A 234 -13.05 -1.26 2.32
C GLY A 234 -14.34 -1.25 3.15
N LEU A 235 -14.28 -1.71 4.40
CA LEU A 235 -15.44 -1.80 5.29
C LEU A 235 -16.02 -0.41 5.62
N ILE A 236 -15.19 0.49 6.16
CA ILE A 236 -15.64 1.80 6.65
C ILE A 236 -16.13 2.67 5.51
N SER A 237 -15.41 2.65 4.39
CA SER A 237 -15.78 3.50 3.26
C SER A 237 -16.93 2.89 2.45
N GLY A 238 -17.09 1.56 2.44
CA GLY A 238 -18.25 0.86 1.85
C GLY A 238 -19.59 1.24 2.48
N GLU A 239 -19.64 1.35 3.82
CA GLU A 239 -20.83 1.81 4.55
C GLU A 239 -21.27 3.22 4.11
N CYS A 240 -20.32 4.14 3.88
CA CYS A 240 -20.65 5.50 3.42
C CYS A 240 -21.35 5.53 2.05
N SER A 241 -21.11 4.56 1.16
CA SER A 241 -21.77 4.52 -0.15
C SER A 241 -23.18 3.93 -0.13
N LEU A 242 -23.53 3.13 0.88
CA LEU A 242 -24.88 2.57 1.02
C LEU A 242 -25.89 3.61 1.50
N VAL A 243 -25.44 4.61 2.26
CA VAL A 243 -26.31 5.66 2.82
C VAL A 243 -26.91 6.59 1.75
N HIS A 244 -26.32 6.68 0.55
CA HIS A 244 -26.83 7.51 -0.54
C HIS A 244 -27.75 6.78 -1.54
N LYS A 245 -28.05 5.50 -1.32
CA LYS A 245 -28.98 4.72 -2.18
C LYS A 245 -30.36 4.47 -1.56
N PHE A 246 -30.67 5.10 -0.42
CA PHE A 246 -31.99 5.14 0.21
C PHE A 246 -32.46 6.59 0.36
#